data_AF-A0A1X2IH23-F1
#
_entry.id   AF-A0A1X2IH23-F1
#
_cell.length_a   1.000
_cell.length_b   1.000
_cell.length_c   1.000
_cell.angle_alpha   90.00
_cell.angle_beta   90.00
_cell.angle_gamma   90.00
#
_symmetry.space_group_name_H-M   'P 1'
#
loop_
_entity.id
_entity.type
_entity.pdbx_description
1 polymer ?
#
loop_
_entity_poly.entity_id
_entity_poly.type
_entity_poly.pdbx_seq_one_letter_code
_entity_poly.pdbx_strand_id
1 'polypeptide(L)'
;MPLTKPPPPPPKPTFDEFSTPDDFNAQFKKKETTKYMSPCAVEEKQSMKCLDVNNYDKSKCEYFFLQYRECKKNWQQKRRQLRREGQL
;
A
#
# COMPACT_ATOMS: atom_id res chain seq x y z
N MET A 1 -14.38 32.82 12.16
CA MET A 1 -13.61 31.89 11.30
C MET A 1 -14.30 30.55 11.35
N PRO A 2 -14.76 29.96 10.23
CA PRO A 2 -15.42 28.67 10.29
C PRO A 2 -14.37 27.63 10.68
N LEU A 3 -14.51 27.04 11.87
CA LEU A 3 -13.79 25.84 12.25
C LEU A 3 -14.24 24.72 11.30
N THR A 4 -13.51 24.52 10.22
CA THR A 4 -13.62 23.31 9.40
C THR A 4 -13.33 22.14 10.32
N LYS A 5 -14.34 21.31 10.60
CA LYS A 5 -14.20 20.07 11.36
C LYS A 5 -12.97 19.31 10.85
N PRO A 6 -12.08 18.81 11.74
CA PRO A 6 -10.99 17.95 11.31
C PRO A 6 -11.58 16.80 10.48
N PRO A 7 -10.95 16.47 9.33
CA PRO A 7 -11.44 15.41 8.45
C PRO A 7 -11.56 14.12 9.27
N PRO A 8 -12.63 13.34 9.05
CA PRO A 8 -12.85 12.10 9.79
C PRO A 8 -11.60 11.22 9.68
N PRO A 9 -11.19 10.55 10.78
CA PRO A 9 -10.07 9.62 10.73
C PRO A 9 -10.33 8.63 9.59
N PRO A 10 -9.33 8.37 8.73
CA PRO A 10 -9.49 7.41 7.65
C PRO A 10 -10.01 6.09 8.25
N PRO A 11 -11.03 5.47 7.63
CA PRO A 11 -11.54 4.18 8.11
C PRO A 11 -10.37 3.22 8.19
N LYS A 12 -10.17 2.61 9.37
CA LYS A 12 -9.15 1.59 9.57
C LYS A 12 -9.40 0.50 8.52
N PRO A 13 -8.52 0.31 7.53
CA PRO A 13 -8.69 -0.78 6.59
C PRO A 13 -8.50 -2.07 7.36
N THR A 14 -9.48 -2.96 7.30
CA THR A 14 -9.35 -4.34 7.77
C THR A 14 -8.19 -4.99 7.04
N PHE A 15 -7.32 -5.69 7.78
CA PHE A 15 -6.08 -6.32 7.28
C PHE A 15 -6.33 -7.37 6.19
N ASP A 16 -7.58 -7.78 5.99
CA ASP A 16 -7.98 -8.80 5.02
C ASP A 16 -8.04 -8.30 3.56
N GLU A 17 -8.00 -6.98 3.32
CA GLU A 17 -8.08 -6.38 1.98
C GLU A 17 -6.72 -5.85 1.50
N PHE A 18 -5.75 -6.76 1.37
CA PHE A 18 -4.53 -6.49 0.62
C PHE A 18 -4.88 -6.21 -0.84
N SER A 19 -4.97 -4.94 -1.21
CA SER A 19 -5.39 -4.50 -2.55
C SER A 19 -4.23 -4.59 -3.56
N THR A 20 -3.55 -5.74 -3.62
CA THR A 20 -2.85 -6.12 -4.86
C THR A 20 -3.90 -6.69 -5.80
N PRO A 21 -4.38 -5.94 -6.82
CA PRO A 21 -5.25 -6.55 -7.82
C PRO A 21 -4.49 -7.69 -8.51
N ASP A 22 -5.16 -8.79 -8.81
CA ASP A 22 -4.52 -9.96 -9.44
C ASP A 22 -3.82 -9.59 -10.77
N ASP A 23 -4.35 -8.58 -11.46
CA ASP A 23 -3.77 -7.99 -12.68
C ASP A 23 -2.49 -7.16 -12.47
N PHE A 24 -2.08 -6.88 -11.22
CA PHE A 24 -0.90 -6.06 -10.95
C PHE A 24 0.36 -6.65 -11.60
N ASN A 25 0.49 -7.97 -11.61
CA ASN A 25 1.66 -8.63 -12.19
C ASN A 25 1.71 -8.48 -13.73
N ALA A 26 0.55 -8.53 -14.39
CA ALA A 26 0.44 -8.30 -15.84
C ALA A 26 0.72 -6.83 -16.19
N GLN A 27 0.17 -5.90 -15.41
CA GLN A 27 0.47 -4.47 -15.56
C GLN A 27 1.94 -4.15 -15.28
N PHE A 28 2.56 -4.84 -14.31
CA PHE A 28 3.98 -4.70 -14.01
C PHE A 28 4.87 -5.25 -15.11
N LYS A 29 4.45 -6.30 -15.83
CA LYS A 29 5.16 -6.77 -17.05
C LYS A 29 5.02 -5.79 -18.22
N LYS A 30 3.87 -5.10 -18.32
CA LYS A 30 3.59 -4.13 -19.40
C LYS A 30 4.15 -2.73 -19.17
N LYS A 31 4.48 -2.35 -17.93
CA LYS A 31 4.97 -0.99 -17.64
C LYS A 31 6.33 -0.73 -18.29
N GLU A 32 6.58 0.52 -18.63
CA GLU A 32 7.93 0.97 -18.96
C GLU A 32 8.89 0.76 -17.78
N THR A 33 10.10 0.29 -18.08
CA THR A 33 11.13 -0.03 -17.08
C THR A 33 11.51 1.17 -16.20
N THR A 34 11.29 2.39 -16.69
CA THR A 34 11.54 3.66 -16.01
C THR A 34 10.47 4.04 -14.99
N LYS A 35 9.26 3.44 -15.05
CA LYS A 35 8.13 3.83 -14.18
C LYS A 35 8.13 3.05 -12.86
N TYR A 36 8.20 3.77 -11.75
CA TYR A 36 7.99 3.19 -10.43
C TYR A 36 6.53 2.73 -10.30
N MET A 37 6.35 1.46 -9.97
CA MET A 37 5.03 0.87 -9.77
C MET A 37 5.13 -0.07 -8.57
N SER A 38 4.57 0.40 -7.45
CA SER A 38 4.55 -0.33 -6.19
C SER A 38 3.29 -1.19 -6.14
N PRO A 39 3.39 -2.50 -5.82
CA PRO A 39 2.24 -3.37 -5.57
C PRO A 39 1.38 -2.90 -4.40
N CYS A 40 1.94 -2.03 -3.55
CA CYS A 40 1.32 -1.54 -2.32
C CYS A 40 1.12 -0.02 -2.38
N ALA A 41 0.84 0.51 -3.57
CA ALA A 41 0.68 1.95 -3.78
C ALA A 41 -0.51 2.54 -2.99
N VAL A 42 -1.51 1.72 -2.68
CA VAL A 42 -2.68 2.11 -1.89
C VAL A 42 -2.28 2.37 -0.44
N GLU A 43 -1.56 1.42 0.15
CA GLU A 43 -1.06 1.46 1.52
C GLU A 43 0.00 2.56 1.69
N GLU A 44 0.87 2.73 0.69
CA GLU A 44 1.84 3.83 0.63
C GLU A 44 1.13 5.19 0.68
N LYS A 45 0.10 5.39 -0.15
CA LYS A 45 -0.69 6.63 -0.14
C LYS A 45 -1.41 6.85 1.19
N GLN A 46 -1.91 5.79 1.83
CA GLN A 46 -2.52 5.89 3.15
C GLN A 46 -1.51 6.27 4.25
N SER A 47 -0.32 5.67 4.22
CA SER A 47 0.75 6.01 5.17
C SER A 47 1.18 7.48 5.05
N MET A 48 1.29 7.99 3.81
CA MET A 48 1.59 9.40 3.55
C MET A 48 0.46 10.31 4.02
N LYS A 49 -0.80 9.95 3.75
CA LYS A 49 -1.96 10.72 4.21
C LYS A 49 -2.02 10.77 5.75
N CYS A 50 -1.66 9.68 6.43
CA CYS A 50 -1.58 9.67 7.89
C CYS A 50 -0.50 10.64 8.39
N LEU A 51 0.68 10.66 7.77
CA LEU A 51 1.74 11.61 8.11
C LEU A 51 1.27 13.06 7.91
N ASP A 52 0.63 13.37 6.79
CA ASP A 52 0.17 14.73 6.48
C ASP A 52 -0.83 15.25 7.54
N VAL A 53 -1.73 14.39 8.03
CA VAL A 53 -2.72 14.76 9.06
C VAL A 53 -2.11 14.85 10.46
N ASN A 54 -1.06 14.08 10.73
CA ASN A 54 -0.46 13.96 12.06
C ASN A 54 0.86 14.76 12.20
N ASN A 55 1.10 15.76 11.36
CA ASN A 55 2.34 16.55 11.36
C ASN A 55 3.61 15.69 11.25
N TYR A 56 3.58 14.65 10.41
CA TYR A 56 4.67 13.70 10.20
C TYR A 56 5.07 12.89 11.44
N ASP A 57 4.16 12.79 12.43
CA ASP A 57 4.35 11.94 13.60
C ASP A 57 4.20 10.45 13.24
N LYS A 58 5.34 9.77 13.15
CA LYS A 58 5.42 8.36 12.76
C LYS A 58 4.75 7.43 13.79
N SER A 59 4.74 7.82 15.06
CA SER A 59 4.18 6.98 16.13
C SER A 59 2.68 6.72 15.95
N LYS A 60 1.96 7.71 15.42
CA LYS A 60 0.52 7.60 15.14
C LYS A 60 0.20 6.83 13.87
N CYS A 61 1.19 6.63 13.01
CA CYS A 61 1.04 6.01 11.69
C CYS A 61 1.69 4.63 11.58
N GLU A 62 2.18 4.06 12.70
CA GLU A 62 2.84 2.75 12.74
C GLU A 62 1.99 1.66 12.08
N TYR A 63 0.67 1.69 12.29
CA TYR A 63 -0.28 0.76 11.67
C TYR A 63 -0.22 0.77 10.13
N PHE A 64 -0.16 1.95 9.51
CA PHE A 64 -0.09 2.07 8.06
C PHE A 64 1.27 1.60 7.52
N PHE A 65 2.34 1.82 8.27
CA PHE A 65 3.67 1.29 7.91
C PHE A 65 3.72 -0.24 8.01
N LEU A 66 3.08 -0.84 9.02
CA LEU A 66 2.96 -2.29 9.15
C LEU A 66 2.19 -2.88 7.97
N GLN A 67 1.07 -2.27 7.58
CA GLN A 67 0.31 -2.68 6.40
C GLN A 67 1.15 -2.66 5.12
N TYR A 68 1.90 -1.57 4.89
CA TYR A 68 2.81 -1.49 3.74
C TYR A 68 3.88 -2.60 3.75
N ARG A 69 4.46 -2.91 4.92
CA ARG A 69 5.46 -3.97 5.08
C ARG A 69 4.87 -5.35 4.79
N GLU A 70 3.69 -5.66 5.32
CA GLU A 70 3.03 -6.94 5.09
C GLU A 70 2.56 -7.08 3.64
N CYS A 71 2.03 -6.03 3.02
CA CYS A 71 1.70 -6.05 1.59
C CYS A 71 2.95 -6.36 0.74
N LYS A 72 4.08 -5.71 1.01
CA LYS A 72 5.33 -5.97 0.27
C LYS A 72 5.83 -7.40 0.46
N LYS A 73 5.70 -7.94 1.67
CA LYS A 73 6.07 -9.32 2.01
C LYS A 73 5.18 -10.32 1.28
N ASN A 74 3.86 -10.13 1.31
CA ASN A 74 2.89 -10.97 0.60
C ASN A 74 3.12 -10.93 -0.91
N TRP A 75 3.37 -9.75 -1.48
CA TRP A 75 3.70 -9.63 -2.90
C TRP A 75 4.97 -10.40 -3.28
N GLN A 76 6.03 -10.27 -2.48
CA GLN A 76 7.27 -11.03 -2.72
C GLN A 76 7.05 -12.54 -2.58
N GLN A 77 6.22 -12.98 -1.64
CA GLN A 77 5.85 -14.39 -1.48
C GLN A 77 5.04 -14.89 -2.67
N LYS A 78 3.96 -14.21 -3.07
CA LYS A 78 3.16 -14.52 -4.27
C LYS A 78 4.05 -14.59 -5.50
N ARG A 79 4.94 -13.62 -5.69
CA ARG A 79 5.87 -13.61 -6.84
C ARG A 79 6.88 -14.75 -6.80
N ARG A 80 7.39 -15.14 -5.62
CA ARG A 80 8.23 -16.34 -5.46
C ARG A 80 7.45 -17.63 -5.74
N GLN A 81 6.18 -17.68 -5.39
CA GLN A 81 5.30 -18.80 -5.68
C GLN A 81 5.03 -18.90 -7.18
N LEU A 82 4.62 -17.81 -7.83
CA LEU A 82 4.42 -17.75 -9.29
C LEU A 82 5.67 -18.15 -10.08
N ARG A 83 6.87 -17.80 -9.60
CA ARG A 83 8.14 -18.28 -10.18
C ARG A 83 8.35 -19.79 -10.02
N ARG A 84 7.98 -20.35 -8.85
CA ARG A 84 8.07 -21.80 -8.61
C ARG A 84 7.06 -22.57 -9.46
N GLU A 85 5.89 -21.98 -9.70
CA GLU A 85 4.82 -22.54 -10.53
C GLU A 85 5.05 -22.32 -12.04
N GLY A 86 6.07 -21.55 -12.43
CA GLY A 86 6.38 -21.26 -13.85
C GLY A 86 5.42 -20.26 -14.51
N GLN A 87 4.63 -19.51 -13.73
CA GLN A 87 3.67 -18.52 -14.21
C GLN A 87 4.25 -17.09 -14.36
N LEU A 88 5.52 -16.90 -14.01
CA LEU A 88 6.24 -15.64 -14.18
C LEU A 88 7.16 -15.68 -15.39
#